data_AF-A0A9K3STG9-F1
#
_entry.id   AF-A0A9K3STG9-F1
#
_cell.length_a   1.000
_cell.length_b   1.000
_cell.length_c   1.000
_cell.angle_alpha   90.00
_cell.angle_beta   90.00
_cell.angle_gamma   90.00
#
_symmetry.space_group_name_H-M   'P 1'
#
loop_
_entity.id
_entity.type
_entity.pdbx_description
1 polymer ?
#
loop_
_entity_poly.entity_id
_entity_poly.type
_entity_poly.pdbx_seq_one_letter_code
_entity_poly.pdbx_strand_id
1 'polypeptide(L)'
;MRIIPYELYPHTPDISLCALRKEFGMYDYCLNKNVKNKAMQFFLDLGRNYFNLSIHKWVLEMSQRTHYVNSFHYFYAKNHDYIIVNTNFLVILECCLQWELKRFLPYNRNLSWYTIVKSLLSIDGRQKRPKFRAI
;
A
#
# COMPACT_ATOMS: atom_id res chain seq x y z
N MET A 1 9.68 6.13 -4.74
CA MET A 1 8.64 5.12 -5.04
C MET A 1 7.33 5.89 -5.02
N ARG A 2 6.55 5.85 -6.11
CA ARG A 2 5.39 6.74 -6.25
C ARG A 2 4.15 6.21 -5.52
N ILE A 3 4.00 4.90 -5.37
CA ILE A 3 2.91 4.29 -4.59
C ILE A 3 3.51 3.36 -3.55
N ILE A 4 2.92 3.35 -2.37
CA ILE A 4 3.25 2.45 -1.27
C ILE A 4 2.08 1.45 -1.14
N PRO A 5 2.33 0.13 -1.13
CA PRO A 5 1.32 -0.87 -0.81
C PRO A 5 0.60 -0.53 0.49
N TYR A 6 -0.74 -0.55 0.52
CA TYR A 6 -1.46 -0.12 1.73
C TYR A 6 -1.17 -1.00 2.94
N GLU A 7 -0.77 -2.25 2.70
CA GLU A 7 -0.36 -3.22 3.71
C GLU A 7 0.87 -2.73 4.50
N LEU A 8 1.67 -1.84 3.92
CA LEU A 8 2.84 -1.28 4.56
C LEU A 8 2.56 0.03 5.30
N TYR A 9 1.36 0.63 5.20
CA TYR A 9 1.07 1.90 5.87
C TYR A 9 1.37 1.89 7.38
N PRO A 10 0.97 0.87 8.15
CA PRO A 10 1.27 0.79 9.59
C PRO A 10 2.76 0.81 9.94
N HIS A 11 3.62 0.50 8.98
CA HIS A 11 5.07 0.43 9.15
C HIS A 11 5.81 1.56 8.42
N THR A 12 5.14 2.27 7.53
CA THR A 12 5.74 3.30 6.67
C THR A 12 6.18 4.50 7.51
N PRO A 13 7.41 5.03 7.37
CA PRO A 13 7.81 6.24 8.07
C PRO A 13 6.93 7.45 7.72
N ASP A 14 6.72 8.35 8.68
CA ASP A 14 5.76 9.46 8.56
C ASP A 14 6.02 10.35 7.35
N ILE A 15 7.29 10.66 7.06
CA ILE A 15 7.65 11.48 5.90
C ILE A 15 7.14 10.87 4.58
N SER A 16 7.17 9.54 4.47
CA SER A 16 6.73 8.81 3.30
C SER A 16 5.20 8.77 3.21
N LEU A 17 4.49 8.59 4.32
CA LEU A 17 3.02 8.69 4.35
C LEU A 17 2.53 10.11 4.01
N CYS A 18 3.18 11.13 4.55
CA CYS A 18 2.85 12.53 4.24
C CYS A 18 3.09 12.87 2.76
N ALA A 19 4.14 12.29 2.15
CA ALA A 19 4.42 12.46 0.73
C ALA A 19 3.36 11.80 -0.16
N LEU A 20 2.80 10.66 0.25
CA LEU A 20 1.81 9.89 -0.53
C LEU A 20 0.56 10.73 -0.89
N ARG A 21 0.23 11.73 -0.08
CA ARG A 21 -0.84 12.72 -0.37
C ARG A 21 -0.76 13.29 -1.78
N LYS A 22 0.44 13.60 -2.29
CA LYS A 22 0.62 14.16 -3.63
C LYS A 22 0.55 13.07 -4.71
N GLU A 23 0.96 11.87 -4.36
CA GLU A 23 1.04 10.74 -5.28
C GLU A 23 -0.34 10.17 -5.65
N PHE A 24 -1.37 10.38 -4.82
CA PHE A 24 -2.74 10.01 -5.19
C PHE A 24 -3.22 10.72 -6.46
N GLY A 25 -2.85 11.99 -6.66
CA GLY A 25 -3.15 12.70 -7.91
C GLY A 25 -2.45 12.08 -9.12
N MET A 26 -1.20 11.62 -8.95
CA MET A 26 -0.46 10.92 -10.00
C MET A 26 -1.05 9.54 -10.30
N TYR A 27 -1.52 8.83 -9.28
CA TYR A 27 -2.19 7.54 -9.46
C TYR A 27 -3.52 7.72 -10.20
N ASP A 28 -4.35 8.69 -9.79
CA ASP A 28 -5.59 9.04 -10.48
C ASP A 28 -5.35 9.41 -11.95
N TYR A 29 -4.32 10.21 -12.23
CA TYR A 29 -3.91 10.53 -13.59
C TYR A 29 -3.54 9.29 -14.40
N CYS A 30 -2.72 8.38 -13.85
CA CYS A 30 -2.32 7.17 -14.55
C CYS A 30 -3.50 6.23 -14.81
N LEU A 31 -4.47 6.12 -13.89
CA LEU A 31 -5.68 5.33 -14.10
C LEU A 31 -6.56 5.84 -15.25
N ASN A 32 -6.56 7.15 -15.51
CA ASN A 32 -7.45 7.76 -16.50
C ASN A 32 -6.78 8.08 -17.83
N LYS A 33 -5.50 8.46 -17.82
CA LYS A 33 -4.80 9.05 -18.98
C LYS A 33 -3.52 8.32 -19.38
N ASN A 34 -2.89 7.59 -18.46
CA ASN A 34 -1.64 6.87 -18.73
C ASN A 34 -1.66 5.45 -18.17
N VAL A 35 -2.63 4.67 -18.63
CA VAL A 35 -2.91 3.30 -18.15
C VAL A 35 -1.82 2.29 -18.51
N LYS A 36 -0.84 2.68 -19.33
CA LYS A 36 0.29 1.85 -19.78
C LYS A 36 1.59 2.18 -19.07
N ASN A 37 1.53 2.86 -17.92
CA ASN A 37 2.73 3.16 -17.14
C ASN A 37 3.29 1.87 -16.53
N LYS A 38 4.34 1.33 -17.18
CA LYS A 38 4.99 0.07 -16.79
C LYS A 38 5.41 0.01 -15.32
N ALA A 39 5.90 1.12 -14.76
CA ALA A 39 6.36 1.18 -13.37
C ALA A 39 5.21 1.13 -12.35
N MET A 40 3.98 1.43 -12.77
CA MET A 40 2.79 1.43 -11.92
C MET A 40 1.82 0.30 -12.28
N GLN A 41 2.15 -0.54 -13.26
CA GLN A 41 1.22 -1.48 -13.86
C GLN A 41 0.58 -2.41 -12.82
N PHE A 42 1.37 -2.92 -11.86
CA PHE A 42 0.85 -3.74 -10.76
C PHE A 42 -0.29 -3.10 -9.96
N PHE A 43 -0.27 -1.78 -9.79
CA PHE A 43 -1.34 -1.04 -9.12
C PHE A 43 -2.46 -0.65 -10.08
N LEU A 44 -2.13 -0.35 -11.35
CA LEU A 44 -3.11 -0.03 -12.38
C LEU A 44 -4.01 -1.23 -12.72
N ASP A 45 -3.46 -2.44 -12.69
CA ASP A 45 -4.19 -3.68 -12.93
C ASP A 45 -5.25 -3.95 -11.84
N LEU A 46 -5.01 -3.48 -10.62
CA LEU A 46 -5.99 -3.52 -9.52
C LEU A 46 -7.05 -2.41 -9.61
N GLY A 47 -6.85 -1.47 -10.54
CA GLY A 47 -7.82 -0.47 -10.97
C GLY A 47 -8.28 0.49 -9.87
N ARG A 48 -9.47 1.06 -10.11
CA ARG A 48 -10.08 2.07 -9.24
C ARG A 48 -10.39 1.54 -7.84
N ASN A 49 -10.69 0.24 -7.73
CA ASN A 49 -10.99 -0.39 -6.46
C ASN A 49 -9.81 -0.28 -5.48
N TYR A 50 -8.59 -0.62 -5.94
CA TYR A 50 -7.39 -0.50 -5.11
C TYR A 50 -7.05 0.96 -4.80
N PHE A 51 -7.24 1.88 -5.75
CA PHE A 51 -7.07 3.31 -5.49
C PHE A 51 -7.96 3.82 -4.35
N ASN A 52 -9.26 3.47 -4.36
CA ASN A 52 -10.20 3.84 -3.31
C ASN A 52 -9.79 3.22 -1.96
N LEU A 53 -9.49 1.92 -1.94
CA LEU A 53 -9.01 1.20 -0.76
C LEU A 53 -7.73 1.85 -0.19
N SER A 54 -6.79 2.20 -1.06
CA SER A 54 -5.51 2.82 -0.71
C SER A 54 -5.72 4.20 -0.08
N ILE A 55 -6.59 5.06 -0.63
CA ILE A 55 -6.92 6.34 0.01
C ILE A 55 -7.56 6.13 1.37
N HIS A 56 -8.54 5.21 1.48
CA HIS A 56 -9.21 4.95 2.75
C HIS A 56 -8.24 4.47 3.83
N LYS A 57 -7.38 3.48 3.51
CA LYS A 57 -6.37 2.96 4.44
C LYS A 57 -5.35 4.03 4.83
N TRP A 58 -4.98 4.91 3.90
CA TRP A 58 -4.08 6.03 4.19
C TRP A 58 -4.71 7.05 5.13
N VAL A 59 -5.98 7.44 4.91
CA VAL A 59 -6.70 8.36 5.80
C VAL A 59 -6.81 7.79 7.21
N LEU A 60 -7.10 6.49 7.33
CA LEU A 60 -7.14 5.79 8.61
C LEU A 60 -5.80 5.89 9.35
N GLU A 61 -4.70 5.52 8.68
CA GLU A 61 -3.37 5.53 9.27
C GLU A 61 -2.92 6.94 9.66
N MET A 62 -3.12 7.93 8.78
CA MET A 62 -2.78 9.33 9.06
C MET A 62 -3.55 9.85 10.28
N SER A 63 -4.83 9.50 10.40
CA SER A 63 -5.67 9.89 11.55
C SER A 63 -5.18 9.23 12.83
N GLN A 64 -4.83 7.94 12.79
CA GLN A 64 -4.28 7.21 13.95
C GLN A 64 -2.96 7.81 14.46
N ARG A 65 -2.14 8.32 13.53
CA ARG A 65 -0.87 9.00 13.85
C ARG A 65 -1.00 10.49 14.09
N THR A 66 -2.22 11.01 14.20
CA THR A 66 -2.51 12.44 14.43
C THR A 66 -1.92 13.38 13.35
N HIS A 67 -1.73 12.88 12.13
CA HIS A 67 -1.31 13.69 10.99
C HIS A 67 -2.50 14.36 10.30
N TYR A 68 -2.23 15.51 9.70
CA TYR A 68 -3.24 16.25 8.93
C TYR A 68 -3.68 15.49 7.68
N VAL A 69 -4.99 15.35 7.52
CA VAL A 69 -5.66 14.90 6.29
C VAL A 69 -6.52 16.05 5.79
N ASN A 70 -6.34 16.44 4.53
CA ASN A 70 -7.14 17.54 3.98
C ASN A 70 -8.60 17.12 3.72
N SER A 71 -9.47 18.12 3.61
CA SER A 71 -10.91 17.93 3.40
C SER A 71 -11.21 17.09 2.16
N PHE A 72 -10.45 17.27 1.07
CA PHE A 72 -10.62 16.51 -0.16
C PHE A 72 -10.42 15.01 0.04
N HIS A 73 -9.27 14.58 0.57
CA HIS A 73 -8.99 13.14 0.74
C HIS A 73 -9.91 12.52 1.78
N TYR A 74 -10.23 13.26 2.84
CA TYR A 74 -11.18 12.80 3.86
C TYR A 74 -12.59 12.59 3.28
N PHE A 75 -13.08 13.57 2.51
CA PHE A 75 -14.34 13.45 1.81
C PHE A 75 -14.32 12.30 0.80
N TYR A 76 -13.25 12.17 0.02
CA TYR A 76 -13.10 11.09 -0.96
C TYR A 76 -13.19 9.72 -0.28
N ALA A 77 -12.43 9.50 0.80
CA ALA A 77 -12.41 8.24 1.55
C ALA A 77 -13.78 7.85 2.12
N LYS A 78 -14.61 8.84 2.49
CA LYS A 78 -15.95 8.60 3.05
C LYS A 78 -17.02 8.28 2.01
N ASN A 79 -16.83 8.71 0.77
CA ASN A 79 -17.87 8.67 -0.26
C ASN A 79 -17.58 7.65 -1.37
N HIS A 80 -16.55 6.81 -1.22
CA HIS A 80 -16.20 5.80 -2.20
C HIS A 80 -16.08 4.42 -1.55
N ASP A 81 -16.86 3.48 -2.07
CA ASP A 81 -16.78 2.09 -1.69
C ASP A 81 -15.57 1.40 -2.33
N TYR A 82 -15.18 0.30 -1.70
CA TYR A 82 -14.14 -0.59 -2.17
C TYR A 82 -14.38 -2.01 -1.64
N ILE A 83 -13.85 -2.98 -2.37
CA ILE A 83 -13.70 -4.37 -1.91
C ILE A 83 -12.25 -4.55 -1.47
N ILE A 84 -12.04 -5.32 -0.40
CA ILE A 84 -10.69 -5.67 0.06
C ILE A 84 -10.00 -6.49 -1.03
N VAL A 85 -8.84 -6.00 -1.46
CA VAL A 85 -7.96 -6.65 -2.44
C VAL A 85 -6.53 -6.46 -1.98
N ASN A 86 -5.69 -7.49 -2.12
CA ASN A 86 -4.31 -7.45 -1.68
C ASN A 86 -3.36 -7.10 -2.83
N THR A 87 -2.29 -6.41 -2.50
CA THR A 87 -1.12 -6.21 -3.37
C THR A 87 -0.38 -7.53 -3.54
N ASN A 88 0.17 -7.79 -4.73
CA ASN A 88 1.05 -8.93 -4.95
C ASN A 88 2.25 -8.90 -3.97
N PHE A 89 2.52 -10.03 -3.31
CA PHE A 89 3.60 -10.14 -2.33
C PHE A 89 4.98 -9.71 -2.87
N LEU A 90 5.30 -10.00 -4.13
CA LEU A 90 6.58 -9.60 -4.74
C LEU A 90 6.73 -8.08 -4.79
N VAL A 91 5.62 -7.35 -4.99
CA VAL A 91 5.62 -5.87 -4.98
C VAL A 91 5.86 -5.34 -3.57
N ILE A 92 5.25 -5.98 -2.56
CA ILE A 92 5.49 -5.65 -1.14
C ILE A 92 6.96 -5.89 -0.77
N LEU A 93 7.50 -7.05 -1.17
CA LEU A 93 8.89 -7.42 -0.94
C LEU A 93 9.85 -6.42 -1.62
N GLU A 94 9.61 -6.08 -2.89
CA GLU A 94 10.40 -5.11 -3.62
C GLU A 94 10.40 -3.74 -2.91
N CYS A 95 9.23 -3.29 -2.46
CA CYS A 95 9.11 -2.03 -1.70
C CYS A 95 9.98 -2.04 -0.44
N CYS A 96 9.91 -3.12 0.35
CA CYS A 96 10.70 -3.27 1.57
C CYS A 96 12.21 -3.31 1.29
N LEU A 97 12.64 -4.03 0.26
CA LEU A 97 14.04 -4.08 -0.17
C LEU A 97 14.55 -2.70 -0.61
N GLN A 98 13.75 -1.96 -1.38
CA GLN A 98 14.12 -0.61 -1.81
C GLN A 98 14.28 0.36 -0.63
N TRP A 99 13.46 0.21 0.42
CA TRP A 99 13.57 1.02 1.64
C TRP A 99 14.77 0.65 2.48
N GLU A 100 15.07 -0.65 2.63
CA GLU A 100 16.28 -1.14 3.29
C GLU A 100 17.55 -0.58 2.60
N LEU A 101 17.64 -0.72 1.27
CA LEU A 101 18.78 -0.22 0.48
C LEU A 101 18.97 1.30 0.61
N LYS A 102 17.87 2.04 0.77
CA LYS A 102 17.87 3.49 0.98
C LYS A 102 17.99 3.89 2.45
N ARG A 103 18.15 2.93 3.37
CA ARG A 103 18.25 3.13 4.82
C ARG A 103 17.05 3.88 5.42
N PHE A 104 15.87 3.72 4.83
CA PHE A 104 14.64 4.18 5.46
C PHE A 104 14.28 3.24 6.61
N LEU A 105 14.03 3.79 7.80
CA LEU A 105 13.60 3.01 8.95
C LEU A 105 12.07 2.89 8.99
N PRO A 106 11.52 1.75 9.42
CA PRO A 106 10.09 1.65 9.73
C PRO A 106 9.65 2.65 10.80
N TYR A 107 8.37 3.00 10.80
CA TYR A 107 7.76 3.83 11.83
C TYR A 107 7.94 3.23 13.23
N ASN A 108 7.68 1.93 13.36
CA ASN A 108 8.01 1.19 14.57
C ASN A 108 9.48 0.73 14.52
N ARG A 109 10.35 1.50 15.17
CA ARG A 109 11.81 1.26 15.20
C ARG A 109 12.22 -0.08 15.81
N ASN A 110 11.32 -0.76 16.52
CA ASN A 110 11.57 -2.09 17.07
C ASN A 110 11.41 -3.21 16.03
N LEU A 111 10.96 -2.89 14.81
CA LEU A 111 10.81 -3.84 13.71
C LEU A 111 11.76 -3.49 12.57
N SER A 112 12.31 -4.52 11.92
CA SER A 112 13.04 -4.38 10.65
C SER A 112 12.10 -4.66 9.47
N TRP A 113 12.46 -4.17 8.27
CA TRP A 113 11.74 -4.50 7.04
C TRP A 113 11.65 -6.01 6.81
N TYR A 114 12.71 -6.76 7.16
CA TYR A 114 12.70 -8.22 7.14
C TYR A 114 11.59 -8.82 8.03
N THR A 115 11.48 -8.37 9.28
CA THR A 115 10.45 -8.87 10.21
C THR A 115 9.04 -8.55 9.70
N ILE A 116 8.85 -7.35 9.15
CA ILE A 116 7.57 -6.92 8.56
C ILE A 116 7.20 -7.84 7.38
N VAL A 117 8.11 -8.03 6.42
CA VAL A 117 7.88 -8.91 5.26
C VAL A 117 7.57 -10.35 5.70
N LYS A 118 8.31 -10.87 6.67
CA LYS A 118 8.09 -12.23 7.20
C LYS A 118 6.69 -12.39 7.80
N SER A 119 6.20 -11.35 8.50
CA SER A 119 4.84 -11.37 9.06
C SER A 119 3.77 -11.42 7.96
N LEU A 120 3.93 -10.64 6.88
CA LEU A 120 3.00 -10.60 5.75
C LEU A 120 2.98 -11.93 4.98
N LEU A 121 4.13 -12.55 4.78
CA LEU A 121 4.23 -13.89 4.16
C LEU A 121 3.47 -14.96 4.96
N SER A 122 3.54 -14.89 6.28
CA SER A 122 2.87 -15.86 7.16
C SER A 122 1.34 -15.76 7.13
N ILE A 123 0.81 -14.58 6.80
CA ILE A 123 -0.62 -14.32 6.64
C ILE A 123 -1.11 -14.93 5.32
N ASP A 124 -0.36 -14.73 4.24
CA ASP A 124 -0.65 -15.31 2.92
C ASP A 124 -0.62 -16.85 2.95
N GLY A 125 0.34 -17.43 3.69
CA GLY A 125 0.45 -18.88 3.90
C GLY A 125 -0.71 -19.51 4.68
N ARG A 126 -1.48 -18.71 5.46
CA ARG A 126 -2.71 -19.17 6.12
C ARG A 126 -3.92 -19.11 5.19
N GLN A 127 -3.92 -18.25 4.18
CA GLN A 127 -5.01 -18.15 3.21
C GLN A 127 -4.89 -19.17 2.06
N LYS A 128 -3.73 -19.78 1.83
CA LYS A 128 -3.53 -20.82 0.81
C LYS A 128 -2.63 -21.96 1.27
N ARG A 129 -3.21 -22.98 1.89
CA ARG A 129 -2.87 -24.36 1.50
C ARG A 129 -4.06 -24.92 0.72
N PRO A 130 -4.03 -24.97 -0.61
CA PRO A 130 -4.90 -25.92 -1.29
C PRO A 130 -4.55 -27.30 -0.73
N LYS A 131 -5.54 -28.02 -0.20
CA LYS A 131 -5.40 -29.45 0.05
C LYS A 131 -5.05 -30.06 -1.30
N PHE A 132 -3.77 -30.33 -1.55
CA PHE A 132 -3.40 -31.29 -2.59
C PHE A 132 -4.07 -32.60 -2.18
N ARG A 133 -5.19 -32.94 -2.83
CA ARG A 133 -5.62 -34.33 -2.91
C ARG A 133 -4.57 -35.00 -3.78
N ALA A 134 -3.72 -35.80 -3.14
CA ALA A 134 -2.98 -36.82 -3.86
C ALA A 134 -4.02 -37.67 -4.60
N ILE A 135 -3.84 -37.80 -5.92
CA ILE A 135 -4.53 -38.79 -6.75
C ILE A 135 -3.84 -40.13 -6.50
#